data_AF-A0A848HG28-F1
#
_entry.id   AF-A0A848HG28-F1
#
_cell.length_a   1.000
_cell.length_b   1.000
_cell.length_c   1.000
_cell.angle_alpha   90.00
_cell.angle_beta   90.00
_cell.angle_gamma   90.00
#
_symmetry.space_group_name_H-M   'P 1'
#
loop_
_entity.id
_entity.type
_entity.pdbx_description
1 polymer ?
#
loop_
_entity_poly.entity_id
_entity_poly.type
_entity_poly.pdbx_seq_one_letter_code
_entity_poly.pdbx_strand_id
1 'polypeptide(L)'
;MSSTKEEQLARLMGALFDEVLLPIADRMRARGVNAFPLAPDVSWLSYYVRRRRSAMTHDDFTSAACADTAELERRLGAHWHALGRHELAGHAARFAAAAQQARPLLAAGAAADEPSPYVYAMF
;
A
#
# COMPACT_ATOMS: atom_id res chain seq x y z
N MET A 1 -20.04 -9.99 -17.63
CA MET A 1 -19.69 -10.39 -16.24
C MET A 1 -18.53 -9.59 -15.63
N SER A 2 -17.74 -8.81 -16.40
CA SER A 2 -16.67 -7.94 -15.85
C SER A 2 -17.22 -6.77 -15.03
N SER A 3 -18.26 -6.07 -15.53
CA SER A 3 -18.76 -4.85 -14.85
C SER A 3 -19.26 -5.12 -13.43
N THR A 4 -19.92 -6.25 -13.18
CA THR A 4 -20.40 -6.59 -11.82
C THR A 4 -19.25 -6.82 -10.83
N LYS A 5 -18.10 -7.36 -11.28
CA LYS A 5 -16.93 -7.56 -10.42
C LYS A 5 -16.20 -6.25 -10.13
N GLU A 6 -16.07 -5.40 -11.14
CA GLU A 6 -15.51 -4.05 -11.01
C GLU A 6 -16.35 -3.18 -10.06
N GLU A 7 -17.68 -3.23 -10.18
CA GLU A 7 -18.60 -2.54 -9.28
C GLU A 7 -18.52 -3.06 -7.83
N GLN A 8 -18.37 -4.39 -7.65
CA GLN A 8 -18.16 -4.99 -6.33
C GLN A 8 -16.83 -4.57 -5.72
N LEU A 9 -15.76 -4.55 -6.51
CA LEU A 9 -14.44 -4.09 -6.06
C LEU A 9 -14.48 -2.60 -5.70
N ALA A 10 -15.08 -1.76 -6.53
CA ALA A 10 -15.24 -0.33 -6.28
C ALA A 10 -16.02 -0.08 -4.98
N ARG A 11 -17.09 -0.85 -4.74
CA ARG A 11 -17.88 -0.75 -3.50
C ARG A 11 -17.08 -1.18 -2.28
N LEU A 12 -16.32 -2.27 -2.39
CA LEU A 12 -15.47 -2.77 -1.30
C LEU A 12 -14.37 -1.75 -0.94
N MET A 13 -13.69 -1.20 -1.94
CA MET A 13 -12.66 -0.17 -1.74
C MET A 13 -13.26 1.14 -1.24
N GLY A 14 -14.43 1.54 -1.75
CA GLY A 14 -15.18 2.70 -1.30
C GLY A 14 -15.54 2.62 0.18
N ALA A 15 -16.11 1.49 0.63
CA ALA A 15 -16.42 1.27 2.04
C ALA A 15 -15.17 1.32 2.93
N LEU A 16 -14.05 0.72 2.49
CA LEU A 16 -12.79 0.81 3.23
C LEU A 16 -12.29 2.26 3.33
N PHE A 17 -12.43 3.03 2.25
CA PHE A 17 -12.05 4.44 2.23
C PHE A 17 -12.93 5.29 3.15
N ASP A 18 -14.24 5.18 3.01
CA ASP A 18 -15.22 6.00 3.72
C ASP A 18 -15.30 5.66 5.21
N GLU A 19 -15.21 4.38 5.57
CA GLU A 19 -15.39 3.95 6.97
C GLU A 19 -14.10 3.89 7.78
N VAL A 20 -12.93 3.82 7.12
CA VAL A 20 -11.64 3.69 7.80
C VAL A 20 -10.73 4.87 7.49
N LEU A 21 -10.44 5.11 6.22
CA LEU A 21 -9.42 6.09 5.84
C LEU A 21 -9.88 7.53 6.08
N LEU A 22 -11.11 7.90 5.73
CA LEU A 22 -11.62 9.25 5.95
C LEU A 22 -11.66 9.63 7.44
N PRO A 23 -12.25 8.82 8.35
CA PRO A 23 -12.25 9.15 9.77
C PRO A 23 -10.85 9.29 10.37
N ILE A 24 -9.90 8.45 9.96
CA ILE A 24 -8.50 8.55 10.41
C ILE A 24 -7.87 9.83 9.87
N ALA A 25 -8.07 10.14 8.58
CA ALA A 25 -7.52 11.35 7.96
C ALA A 25 -8.05 12.62 8.64
N ASP A 26 -9.34 12.67 8.98
CA ASP A 26 -9.94 13.80 9.68
C ASP A 26 -9.38 13.95 11.10
N ARG A 27 -9.21 12.85 11.85
CA ARG A 27 -8.56 12.87 13.17
C ARG A 27 -7.10 13.31 13.10
N MET A 28 -6.35 12.83 12.09
CA MET A 28 -4.97 13.23 11.87
C MET A 28 -4.88 14.72 11.53
N ARG A 29 -5.77 15.23 10.65
CA ARG A 29 -5.85 16.66 10.30
C ARG A 29 -6.18 17.52 11.51
N ALA A 30 -7.11 17.10 12.35
CA ALA A 30 -7.46 17.81 13.60
C ALA A 30 -6.26 17.92 14.56
N ARG A 31 -5.30 16.99 14.49
CA ARG A 31 -4.05 17.01 15.27
C ARG A 31 -2.87 17.69 14.53
N GLY A 32 -3.12 18.32 13.38
CA GLY A 32 -2.09 18.96 12.56
C GLY A 32 -1.14 17.98 11.87
N VAL A 33 -1.50 16.70 11.78
CA VAL A 33 -0.70 15.65 11.15
C VAL A 33 -1.22 15.38 9.74
N ASN A 34 -0.39 15.58 8.72
CA ASN A 34 -0.72 15.14 7.37
C ASN A 34 -0.59 13.61 7.25
N ALA A 35 -1.70 12.95 6.92
CA ALA A 35 -1.76 11.49 6.74
C ALA A 35 -0.90 11.03 5.56
N PHE A 36 -0.97 11.76 4.44
CA PHE A 36 -0.20 11.51 3.23
C PHE A 36 0.51 12.80 2.82
N PRO A 37 1.83 12.93 3.06
CA PRO A 37 2.57 14.10 2.61
C PRO A 37 2.59 14.14 1.07
N LEU A 38 1.94 15.15 0.49
CA LEU A 38 1.94 15.38 -0.97
C LEU A 38 3.21 16.08 -1.46
N ALA A 39 3.98 16.66 -0.55
CA ALA A 39 5.27 17.28 -0.87
C ALA A 39 6.37 16.21 -0.86
N PRO A 40 7.31 16.26 -1.83
CA PRO A 40 8.50 15.41 -1.79
C PRO A 40 9.26 15.64 -0.49
N ASP A 41 9.81 14.57 0.08
CA ASP A 41 10.68 14.67 1.24
C ASP A 41 11.94 15.46 0.85
N VAL A 42 11.99 16.71 1.30
CA VAL A 42 13.06 17.67 0.98
C VAL A 42 14.43 17.20 1.47
N SER A 43 14.49 16.24 2.41
CA SER A 43 15.75 15.63 2.84
C SER A 43 16.41 14.79 1.74
N TRP A 44 15.68 14.45 0.68
CA TRP A 44 16.16 13.73 -0.50
C TRP A 44 16.47 14.66 -1.68
N LEU A 45 16.09 15.95 -1.59
CA LEU A 45 16.12 16.90 -2.71
C LEU A 45 17.45 17.63 -2.92
N SER A 46 18.56 17.20 -2.31
CA SER A 46 19.81 17.95 -2.43
C SER A 46 20.96 17.15 -3.03
N TYR A 47 21.52 17.73 -4.10
CA TYR A 47 22.81 17.35 -4.70
C TYR A 47 23.99 17.49 -3.71
N TYR A 48 23.82 18.27 -2.65
CA TYR A 48 24.85 18.62 -1.66
C TYR A 48 24.60 18.02 -0.26
N VAL A 49 23.47 17.36 -0.04
CA VAL A 49 23.23 16.62 1.21
C VAL A 49 23.88 15.25 1.09
N ARG A 50 24.84 14.98 1.98
CA ARG A 50 25.49 13.68 2.06
C ARG A 50 24.42 12.62 2.37
N ARG A 51 24.14 11.76 1.39
CA ARG A 51 23.19 10.65 1.54
C ARG A 51 23.62 9.78 2.73
N ARG A 52 22.69 9.54 3.67
CA ARG A 52 22.92 8.60 4.78
C ARG A 52 23.08 7.15 4.30
N ARG A 53 22.56 6.84 3.11
CA ARG A 53 22.63 5.53 2.46
C ARG A 53 22.97 5.74 0.98
N SER A 54 24.13 5.28 0.55
CA SER A 54 24.65 5.49 -0.82
C SER A 54 24.45 4.28 -1.74
N ALA A 55 24.06 3.14 -1.20
CA ALA A 55 23.80 1.92 -1.95
C ALA A 55 22.42 1.36 -1.60
N MET A 56 21.68 0.96 -2.63
CA MET A 56 20.46 0.18 -2.47
C MET A 56 20.84 -1.25 -2.08
N THR A 57 20.04 -1.88 -1.24
CA THR A 57 20.15 -3.32 -0.93
C THR A 57 19.15 -4.08 -1.78
N HIS A 58 19.34 -5.39 -1.90
CA HIS A 58 18.35 -6.28 -2.51
C HIS A 58 16.93 -6.03 -1.96
N ASP A 59 16.80 -5.79 -0.65
CA ASP A 59 15.53 -5.50 -0.01
C ASP A 59 14.80 -4.24 -0.53
N ASP A 60 15.53 -3.28 -1.11
CA ASP A 60 14.91 -2.10 -1.72
C ASP A 60 14.26 -2.43 -3.08
N PHE A 61 14.57 -3.59 -3.67
CA PHE A 61 14.01 -4.09 -4.92
C PHE A 61 12.99 -5.21 -4.72
N THR A 62 12.94 -5.83 -3.54
CA THR A 62 11.89 -6.79 -3.21
C THR A 62 10.64 -6.06 -2.77
N SER A 63 9.53 -6.26 -3.49
CA SER A 63 8.23 -6.00 -2.87
C SER A 63 8.08 -6.98 -1.70
N ALA A 64 7.59 -6.51 -0.56
CA ALA A 64 7.29 -7.37 0.58
C ALA A 64 6.07 -8.24 0.24
N ALA A 65 6.28 -9.25 -0.61
CA ALA A 65 5.27 -10.24 -0.92
C ALA A 65 4.86 -10.90 0.40
N CYS A 66 3.56 -10.86 0.67
CA CYS A 66 2.95 -11.58 1.78
C CYS A 66 2.43 -12.90 1.23
N ALA A 67 2.75 -14.01 1.90
CA ALA A 67 2.29 -15.33 1.49
C ALA A 67 0.76 -15.43 1.53
N ASP A 68 0.15 -14.78 2.53
CA ASP A 68 -1.29 -14.74 2.73
C ASP A 68 -1.75 -13.42 3.38
N THR A 69 -3.06 -13.32 3.60
CA THR A 69 -3.69 -12.13 4.19
C THR A 69 -3.41 -12.00 5.69
N ALA A 70 -3.07 -13.08 6.40
CA ALA A 70 -2.69 -13.03 7.82
C ALA A 70 -1.27 -12.44 7.97
N GLU A 71 -0.36 -12.81 7.08
CA GLU A 71 0.96 -12.20 7.00
C GLU A 71 0.85 -10.71 6.62
N LEU A 72 -0.04 -10.39 5.68
CA LEU A 72 -0.34 -9.00 5.32
C LEU A 72 -0.77 -8.19 6.54
N GLU A 73 -1.75 -8.67 7.31
CA GLU A 73 -2.21 -8.00 8.54
C GLU A 73 -1.05 -7.71 9.49
N ARG A 74 -0.27 -8.75 9.81
CA ARG A 74 0.84 -8.65 10.76
C ARG A 74 1.91 -7.66 10.29
N ARG A 75 2.34 -7.76 9.03
CA ARG A 75 3.38 -6.90 8.46
C ARG A 75 2.91 -5.46 8.33
N LEU A 76 1.67 -5.25 7.89
CA LEU A 76 1.08 -3.93 7.72
C LEU A 76 0.91 -3.21 9.07
N GLY A 77 0.40 -3.93 10.08
CA GLY A 77 0.31 -3.43 11.45
C GLY A 77 1.68 -3.05 12.02
N ALA A 78 2.68 -3.93 11.89
CA ALA A 78 4.04 -3.67 12.35
C ALA A 78 4.68 -2.45 11.65
N HIS A 79 4.49 -2.33 10.34
CA HIS A 79 5.00 -1.22 9.54
C HIS A 79 4.40 0.12 9.98
N TRP A 80 3.08 0.18 10.14
CA TRP A 80 2.41 1.40 10.61
C TRP A 80 2.76 1.75 12.06
N HIS A 81 2.95 0.76 12.93
CA HIS A 81 3.48 1.00 14.27
C HIS A 81 4.88 1.63 14.24
N ALA A 82 5.79 1.12 13.40
CA ALA A 82 7.14 1.65 13.26
C ALA A 82 7.15 3.10 12.73
N LEU A 83 6.15 3.47 11.92
CA LEU A 83 5.96 4.84 11.43
C LEU A 83 5.21 5.75 12.43
N GLY A 84 4.89 5.27 13.64
CA GLY A 84 4.09 6.01 14.63
C GLY A 84 2.63 6.23 14.22
N ARG A 85 2.13 5.47 13.25
CA ARG A 85 0.76 5.55 12.71
C ARG A 85 -0.16 4.55 13.42
N HIS A 86 -0.26 4.65 14.74
CA HIS A 86 -1.00 3.69 15.56
C HIS A 86 -2.48 3.56 15.20
N GLU A 87 -3.11 4.66 14.77
CA GLU A 87 -4.51 4.61 14.31
C GLU A 87 -4.69 3.75 13.05
N LEU A 88 -3.75 3.81 12.11
CA LEU A 88 -3.77 2.93 10.93
C LEU A 88 -3.47 1.49 11.32
N ALA A 89 -2.49 1.28 12.20
CA ALA A 89 -2.11 -0.05 12.68
C ALA A 89 -3.29 -0.82 13.30
N GLY A 90 -4.15 -0.14 14.09
CA GLY A 90 -5.34 -0.73 14.68
C GLY A 90 -6.38 -1.23 13.68
N HIS A 91 -6.29 -0.84 12.41
CA HIS A 91 -7.20 -1.27 11.36
C HIS A 91 -6.58 -2.28 10.38
N ALA A 92 -5.35 -2.76 10.61
CA ALA A 92 -4.66 -3.70 9.71
C ALA A 92 -5.51 -4.94 9.34
N ALA A 93 -6.28 -5.48 10.30
CA ALA A 93 -7.20 -6.60 10.06
C ALA A 93 -8.29 -6.27 9.02
N ARG A 94 -8.81 -5.04 9.00
CA ARG A 94 -9.81 -4.60 8.00
C ARG A 94 -9.20 -4.55 6.60
N PHE A 95 -7.94 -4.15 6.48
CA PHE A 95 -7.21 -4.17 5.20
C PHE A 95 -6.95 -5.60 4.72
N ALA A 96 -6.55 -6.50 5.62
CA ALA A 96 -6.38 -7.91 5.30
C ALA A 96 -7.68 -8.58 4.86
N ALA A 97 -8.79 -8.31 5.54
CA ALA A 97 -10.12 -8.79 5.16
C ALA A 97 -10.56 -8.25 3.79
N ALA A 98 -10.35 -6.96 3.52
CA ALA A 98 -10.64 -6.37 2.22
C ALA A 98 -9.78 -7.01 1.11
N ALA A 99 -8.49 -7.26 1.37
CA ALA A 99 -7.60 -7.94 0.43
C ALA A 99 -8.07 -9.38 0.15
N GLN A 100 -8.53 -10.10 1.18
CA GLN A 100 -9.09 -11.44 1.03
C GLN A 100 -10.32 -11.45 0.12
N GLN A 101 -11.22 -10.48 0.29
CA GLN A 101 -12.44 -10.32 -0.51
C GLN A 101 -12.15 -9.83 -1.94
N ALA A 102 -11.12 -8.99 -2.12
CA ALA A 102 -10.73 -8.46 -3.42
C ALA A 102 -9.99 -9.50 -4.30
N ARG A 103 -9.24 -10.44 -3.70
CA ARG A 103 -8.43 -11.44 -4.42
C ARG A 103 -9.19 -12.21 -5.52
N PRO A 104 -10.38 -12.80 -5.29
CA PRO A 104 -11.13 -13.48 -6.35
C PRO A 104 -11.68 -12.53 -7.43
N LEU A 105 -11.89 -11.25 -7.10
CA LEU A 105 -12.38 -10.24 -8.05
C LEU A 105 -11.27 -9.82 -9.03
N LEU A 106 -10.03 -9.73 -8.54
CA LEU A 106 -8.84 -9.35 -9.32
C LEU A 106 -8.26 -10.50 -10.14
N ALA A 107 -8.21 -11.72 -9.58
CA ALA A 107 -7.64 -12.89 -10.25
C ALA A 107 -8.40 -13.30 -11.53
N ALA A 108 -9.65 -12.85 -11.69
CA ALA A 108 -10.46 -13.15 -12.87
C ALA A 108 -10.25 -12.18 -14.06
N GLY A 109 -9.44 -11.13 -13.88
CA GLY A 109 -9.12 -10.13 -14.91
C GLY A 109 -7.64 -10.01 -15.25
N ALA A 110 -6.78 -10.85 -14.64
CA ALA A 110 -5.36 -10.89 -14.98
C ALA A 110 -5.20 -11.51 -16.37
N ALA A 111 -5.10 -10.65 -17.39
CA ALA A 111 -4.44 -11.04 -18.63
C ALA A 111 -3.04 -11.56 -18.25
N ALA A 112 -2.63 -12.68 -18.86
CA ALA A 112 -1.29 -13.22 -18.66
C ALA A 112 -0.28 -12.09 -18.82
N ASP A 113 0.66 -11.97 -17.88
CA ASP A 113 1.75 -11.00 -17.90
C ASP A 113 2.46 -11.09 -19.26
N GLU A 114 2.05 -10.26 -20.21
CA GLU A 114 2.78 -10.06 -21.45
C GLU A 114 3.97 -9.18 -21.04
N PRO A 115 5.21 -9.72 -21.06
CA PRO A 115 6.35 -8.96 -20.59
C PRO A 115 6.46 -7.69 -21.42
N SER A 116 6.50 -6.55 -20.73
CA SER A 116 6.68 -5.25 -21.36
C SER A 116 7.88 -5.31 -22.32
N PRO A 117 7.73 -4.89 -23.59
CA PRO A 117 8.79 -4.98 -24.60
C PRO A 117 10.04 -4.15 -24.26
N TYR A 118 9.99 -3.37 -23.17
CA TYR A 118 11.09 -2.54 -22.68
C TYR A 118 11.90 -3.19 -21.56
N VAL A 119 11.51 -4.38 -21.07
CA VAL A 119 12.32 -5.15 -20.11
C VAL A 119 13.11 -6.20 -20.87
N TYR A 120 14.39 -5.92 -21.14
CA TYR A 120 15.33 -6.95 -21.56
C TYR A 120 15.62 -7.86 -20.36
N ALA A 121 15.04 -9.07 -20.37
CA ALA A 121 15.52 -10.15 -19.52
C ALA A 121 16.91 -10.56 -20.02
N MET A 122 17.98 -9.99 -19.47
CA MET A 122 19.31 -10.58 -19.58
C MET A 122 19.41 -11.66 -18.51
N PHE A 123 19.34 -12.91 -18.97
CA PHE A 123 19.69 -14.10 -18.21
C PHE A 123 21.19 -14.14 -17.89
#